data_AF-A0A535UEV5-F1
#
_entry.id   AF-A0A535UEV5-F1
#
_cell.length_a   1.000
_cell.length_b   1.000
_cell.length_c   1.000
_cell.angle_alpha   90.00
_cell.angle_beta   90.00
_cell.angle_gamma   90.00
#
_symmetry.space_group_name_H-M   'P 1'
#
loop_
_entity.id
_entity.type
_entity.pdbx_description
1 polymer ?
#
loop_
_entity_poly.entity_id
_entity_poly.type
_entity_poly.pdbx_seq_one_letter_code
_entity_poly.pdbx_strand_id
1 'polypeptide(L)'
;MSKKVRVAVVGVGNCASSFVQGVEYYRHADPQDFVPGLMHVDLGGYHVSDIEFSAAFDIDATKVGKELSEAIWCGQNNTVKFTDVPRSDVVV
;
A
#
# COMPACT_ATOMS: atom_id res chain seq x y z
N MET A 1 22.25 -0.81 4.41
CA MET A 1 21.16 -0.51 3.44
C MET A 1 20.00 -1.42 3.82
N SER A 2 18.84 -0.86 4.16
CA SER A 2 17.65 -1.71 4.32
C SER A 2 17.31 -2.33 2.97
N LYS A 3 16.92 -3.62 2.95
CA LYS A 3 16.51 -4.32 1.74
C LYS A 3 15.04 -4.00 1.49
N LYS A 4 14.73 -3.39 0.35
CA LYS A 4 13.33 -3.15 -0.05
C LYS A 4 12.65 -4.44 -0.48
N VAL A 5 11.39 -4.58 -0.10
CA VAL A 5 10.47 -5.62 -0.59
C VAL A 5 9.66 -5.00 -1.72
N ARG A 6 10.05 -5.31 -2.96
CA ARG A 6 9.38 -4.77 -4.15
C ARG A 6 8.09 -5.55 -4.40
N VAL A 7 6.96 -4.88 -4.28
CA VAL A 7 5.62 -5.46 -4.40
C VAL A 7 4.96 -5.01 -5.69
N ALA A 8 4.30 -5.95 -6.36
CA ALA A 8 3.37 -5.67 -7.44
C ALA A 8 1.94 -6.00 -6.98
N VAL A 9 0.98 -5.15 -7.34
CA VAL A 9 -0.45 -5.37 -7.04
C VAL A 9 -1.17 -5.80 -8.31
N VAL A 10 -1.90 -6.91 -8.27
CA VAL A 10 -2.76 -7.36 -9.37
C VAL A 10 -4.21 -7.29 -8.90
N GLY A 11 -4.97 -6.34 -9.46
CA GLY A 11 -6.30 -5.95 -9.00
C GLY A 11 -6.21 -4.90 -7.89
N VAL A 12 -6.47 -3.64 -8.25
CA VAL A 12 -6.43 -2.48 -7.36
C VAL A 12 -7.80 -2.29 -6.70
N GLY A 13 -8.28 -3.33 -6.03
CA GLY A 13 -9.57 -3.35 -5.31
C GLY A 13 -9.48 -2.79 -3.87
N ASN A 14 -10.53 -3.03 -3.07
CA ASN A 14 -10.56 -2.64 -1.66
C ASN A 14 -9.38 -3.22 -0.84
N CYS A 15 -8.98 -4.47 -1.08
CA CYS A 15 -7.82 -5.06 -0.42
C CYS A 15 -6.52 -4.29 -0.72
N ALA A 16 -6.31 -3.91 -1.99
CA ALA A 16 -5.17 -3.09 -2.37
C ALA A 16 -5.23 -1.71 -1.73
N SER A 17 -6.42 -1.09 -1.69
CA SER A 17 -6.63 0.19 -1.03
C SER A 17 -6.26 0.15 0.45
N SER A 18 -6.79 -0.81 1.21
CA SER A 18 -6.43 -0.96 2.63
C SER A 18 -4.96 -1.33 2.84
N PHE A 19 -4.35 -2.08 1.93
CA PHE A 19 -2.93 -2.43 2.04
C PHE A 19 -2.00 -1.23 1.79
N VAL A 20 -2.22 -0.47 0.72
CA VAL A 20 -1.44 0.75 0.41
C VAL A 20 -1.60 1.78 1.53
N GLN A 21 -2.83 1.97 2.02
CA GLN A 21 -3.08 2.80 3.19
C GLN A 21 -2.35 2.29 4.44
N GLY A 22 -2.37 0.98 4.71
CA GLY A 22 -1.72 0.39 5.87
C GLY A 22 -0.21 0.60 5.87
N VAL A 23 0.44 0.45 4.72
CA VAL A 23 1.88 0.70 4.55
C VAL A 23 2.22 2.15 4.88
N GLU A 24 1.42 3.10 4.40
CA GLU A 24 1.63 4.53 4.69
C GLU A 24 1.35 4.87 6.16
N TYR A 25 0.23 4.38 6.72
CA TYR A 25 -0.19 4.70 8.08
C TYR A 25 0.82 4.21 9.13
N TYR A 26 1.41 3.03 8.94
CA TYR A 26 2.37 2.44 9.87
C TYR A 26 3.84 2.65 9.46
N ARG A 27 4.13 3.50 8.48
CA ARG A 27 5.49 3.71 7.97
C ARG A 27 6.51 4.20 9.02
N HIS A 28 6.02 4.77 10.12
CA HIS A 28 6.80 5.34 11.22
C HIS A 28 6.56 4.62 12.55
N ALA A 29 5.88 3.46 12.55
CA ALA A 29 5.68 2.68 13.76
C ALA A 29 7.05 2.30 14.38
N ASP A 30 7.14 2.27 15.71
CA ASP A 30 8.35 1.74 16.35
C ASP A 30 8.39 0.23 16.12
N PRO A 31 9.54 -0.37 15.78
CA PRO A 31 9.68 -1.83 15.67
C PRO A 31 9.20 -2.62 16.89
N GLN A 32 9.15 -1.99 18.07
CA GLN A 32 8.68 -2.58 19.33
C GLN A 32 7.19 -2.33 19.62
N ASP A 33 6.50 -1.54 18.79
CA ASP A 33 5.08 -1.25 18.99
C ASP A 33 4.23 -2.50 18.74
N PHE A 34 3.16 -2.61 19.55
CA PHE A 34 2.06 -3.51 19.22
C PHE A 34 1.10 -2.80 18.26
N VAL A 35 1.07 -3.27 17.02
CA VAL A 35 0.14 -2.80 15.99
C VAL A 35 -0.94 -3.86 15.76
N PRO A 36 -2.23 -3.55 16.00
CA PRO A 36 -3.33 -4.50 15.76
C PRO A 36 -3.34 -5.02 14.32
N GLY A 37 -3.26 -6.34 14.15
CA GLY A 37 -3.28 -7.01 12.84
C GLY A 37 -1.89 -7.27 12.23
N LEU A 38 -0.81 -6.72 12.81
CA LEU A 38 0.56 -7.10 12.47
C LEU A 38 1.13 -7.99 13.57
N MET A 39 1.74 -9.12 13.19
CA MET A 39 2.49 -9.95 14.15
C MET A 39 3.75 -9.23 14.62
N HIS A 40 4.41 -8.51 13.70
CA HIS A 40 5.63 -7.72 13.96
C HIS A 40 5.64 -6.48 13.06
N VAL A 41 6.08 -5.34 13.60
CA VAL A 41 6.34 -4.12 12.82
C VAL A 41 7.62 -4.26 11.98
N ASP A 42 8.66 -4.88 12.56
CA ASP A 42 9.84 -5.36 11.86
C ASP A 42 9.86 -6.89 11.87
N LEU A 43 9.76 -7.51 10.68
CA LEU A 43 9.82 -8.95 10.52
C LEU A 43 11.15 -9.35 9.86
N GLY A 44 12.10 -9.84 10.66
CA GLY A 44 13.36 -10.37 10.12
C GLY A 44 14.26 -9.30 9.49
N GLY A 45 14.19 -8.05 9.97
CA GLY A 45 14.91 -6.90 9.43
C GLY A 45 14.18 -6.17 8.31
N TYR A 46 12.90 -6.48 8.08
CA TYR A 46 12.03 -5.78 7.13
C TYR A 46 10.96 -5.01 7.91
N HIS A 47 11.10 -3.70 7.93
CA HIS A 47 10.10 -2.82 8.51
C HIS A 47 8.90 -2.65 7.55
N VAL A 48 7.72 -2.27 8.05
CA VAL A 48 6.55 -1.96 7.19
C VAL A 48 6.89 -0.97 6.06
N SER A 49 7.72 0.03 6.36
CA SER A 49 8.19 1.05 5.39
C SER A 49 9.23 0.54 4.38
N ASP A 50 9.62 -0.73 4.45
CA ASP A 50 10.45 -1.38 3.44
C ASP A 50 9.64 -1.99 2.30
N ILE A 51 8.31 -2.01 2.41
CA ILE A 51 7.42 -2.34 1.30
C ILE A 51 7.47 -1.19 0.28
N GLU A 52 7.89 -1.50 -0.95
CA GLU A 52 7.95 -0.59 -2.07
C GLU A 52 7.00 -1.08 -3.17
N PHE A 53 5.91 -0.35 -3.41
CA PHE A 53 5.06 -0.62 -4.56
C PHE A 53 5.81 -0.26 -5.83
N SER A 54 5.98 -1.24 -6.71
CA SER A 54 6.82 -1.14 -7.90
C SER A 54 6.07 -1.39 -9.21
N ALA A 55 4.87 -1.97 -9.13
CA ALA A 55 3.96 -2.16 -10.24
C ALA A 55 2.52 -2.32 -9.73
N ALA A 56 1.55 -1.99 -10.56
CA ALA A 56 0.15 -2.26 -10.33
C ALA A 56 -0.53 -2.58 -11.66
N PHE A 57 -1.58 -3.41 -11.61
CA PHE A 57 -2.33 -3.82 -12.79
C PHE A 57 -3.82 -3.89 -12.46
N ASP A 58 -4.66 -3.37 -13.35
CA ASP A 58 -6.12 -3.51 -13.27
C ASP A 58 -6.73 -3.55 -14.69
N ILE A 59 -8.02 -3.86 -14.79
CA ILE A 59 -8.81 -3.82 -16.03
C ILE A 59 -9.89 -2.74 -16.03
N ASP A 60 -10.18 -2.17 -14.86
CA ASP A 60 -11.19 -1.13 -14.69
C ASP A 60 -10.71 0.17 -15.36
N ALA A 61 -11.46 0.65 -16.35
CA ALA A 61 -11.15 1.88 -17.09
C ALA A 61 -11.08 3.13 -16.20
N THR A 62 -11.67 3.09 -14.99
CA THR A 62 -11.56 4.17 -14.02
C THR A 62 -10.26 4.15 -13.22
N LYS A 63 -9.43 3.09 -13.36
CA LYS A 63 -8.17 2.87 -12.64
C LYS A 63 -6.96 2.85 -13.58
N VAL A 64 -7.09 2.21 -14.74
CA VAL A 64 -6.01 2.09 -15.74
C VAL A 64 -5.54 3.48 -16.19
N GLY A 65 -4.22 3.69 -16.18
CA GLY A 65 -3.59 4.96 -16.55
C GLY A 65 -3.52 5.99 -15.43
N LYS A 66 -4.02 5.65 -14.23
CA LYS A 66 -3.90 6.51 -13.04
C LYS A 66 -2.75 6.07 -12.16
N GLU A 67 -2.27 6.99 -11.34
CA GLU A 67 -1.31 6.70 -10.29
C GLU A 67 -1.94 5.78 -9.23
N LEU A 68 -1.17 4.85 -8.68
CA LEU A 68 -1.65 3.89 -7.67
C LEU A 68 -2.30 4.60 -6.48
N SER A 69 -1.75 5.74 -6.05
CA SER A 69 -2.29 6.58 -4.98
C SER A 69 -3.68 7.15 -5.27
N GLU A 70 -4.05 7.31 -6.55
CA GLU A 70 -5.39 7.72 -6.97
C GLU A 70 -6.29 6.50 -7.24
N ALA A 71 -5.75 5.49 -7.93
CA ALA A 71 -6.49 4.30 -8.36
C ALA A 71 -7.11 3.52 -7.19
N ILE A 72 -6.47 3.51 -6.01
CA ILE A 72 -7.03 2.89 -4.80
C ILE A 72 -8.35 3.51 -4.32
N TRP A 73 -8.71 4.69 -4.81
CA TRP A 73 -9.96 5.40 -4.51
C TRP A 73 -10.97 5.39 -5.67
N CYS A 74 -10.62 4.75 -6.79
CA CYS A 74 -11.41 4.78 -8.01
C CYS A 74 -12.36 3.57 -8.15
N GLY A 75 -13.30 3.67 -9.08
CA GLY A 75 -14.23 2.61 -9.42
C GLY A 75 -15.19 2.31 -8.26
N GLN A 76 -15.32 1.03 -7.92
CA GLN A 76 -16.18 0.56 -6.83
C GLN A 76 -15.44 0.41 -5.49
N ASN A 77 -14.21 0.91 -5.37
CA ASN A 77 -13.49 0.90 -4.10
C ASN A 77 -14.19 1.81 -3.09
N ASN A 78 -14.49 1.28 -1.91
CA ASN A 78 -15.29 1.92 -0.88
C ASN A 78 -14.89 1.45 0.55
N THR A 79 -13.70 0.88 0.70
CA THR A 79 -13.14 0.58 2.02
C THR A 79 -12.94 1.86 2.83
N VAL A 80 -12.83 1.72 4.16
CA VAL A 80 -12.58 2.85 5.05
C VAL A 80 -11.29 3.56 4.67
N LYS A 81 -11.35 4.89 4.58
CA LYS A 81 -10.19 5.76 4.49
C LYS A 81 -9.68 6.09 5.88
N PHE A 82 -8.48 5.63 6.22
CA PHE A 82 -7.85 5.87 7.52
C PHE A 82 -6.49 6.58 7.45
N THR A 83 -5.97 6.79 6.24
CA THR A 83 -4.83 7.68 6.01
C THR A 83 -4.94 8.33 4.64
N ASP A 84 -4.32 9.49 4.48
CA ASP A 84 -3.98 10.00 3.15
C ASP A 84 -2.75 9.25 2.62
N VAL A 85 -2.75 8.95 1.32
CA VAL A 85 -1.63 8.28 0.64
C VAL A 85 -0.94 9.31 -0.24
N PRO A 86 0.38 9.51 -0.11
CA PRO A 86 1.11 10.44 -0.94
C PRO A 86 1.12 9.99 -2.40
N ARG A 87 1.42 10.93 -3.29
CA ARG A 87 1.52 10.67 -4.74
C ARG A 87 2.47 9.49 -5.02
N SER A 88 2.02 8.55 -5.84
CA SER A 88 2.80 7.40 -6.27
C SER A 88 3.29 7.59 -7.71
N ASP A 89 4.54 7.20 -7.98
CA ASP A 89 5.08 7.15 -9.35
C ASP A 89 4.65 5.88 -10.12
N VAL A 90 3.94 4.95 -9.47
CA VAL A 90 3.42 3.73 -10.10
C VAL A 90 2.11 4.05 -10.81
N VAL A 91 2.07 3.83 -12.12
CA VAL A 91 0.84 3.88 -12.92
C VAL A 91 0.23 2.47 -12.98
N VAL A 92 -1.09 2.39 -12.78
CA VAL A 92 -1.90 1.15 -12.83
C VAL A 92 -2.27 0.77 -14.26
#